data_AF-A0A352HRN9-F1
#
_entry.id   AF-A0A352HRN9-F1
#
_cell.length_a   1.000
_cell.length_b   1.000
_cell.length_c   1.000
_cell.angle_alpha   90.00
_cell.angle_beta   90.00
_cell.angle_gamma   90.00
#
_symmetry.space_group_name_H-M   'P 1'
#
loop_
_entity.id
_entity.type
_entity.pdbx_description
1 polymer ?
#
loop_
_entity_poly.entity_id
_entity_poly.type
_entity_poly.pdbx_seq_one_letter_code
_entity_poly.pdbx_strand_id
1 'polypeptide(L)'
;MTSTHNRHSMRSRALAAPALAALLLLPALASCIKDNEEDYSQWKADNEQYVAQQQERTGDDGKPYYEPLTVDWLPGVTVLVRWHKRPADHDKVMKPLDNSTVDIKYAGRLYDQTKFDDSYSRTTYGDSIYRCRPNQMVRGFWAALTQMVPGDSVTIVIPAIAAYGVNGNGSAIKPYSALEFDIMMKRVVSYQTPS
;
A
#
# COMPACT_ATOMS: atom_id res chain seq x y z
N MET A 1 10.51 -39.02 59.26
CA MET A 1 10.09 -40.31 58.69
C MET A 1 10.54 -40.36 57.23
N THR A 2 11.38 -41.36 56.92
CA THR A 2 11.71 -41.94 55.60
C THR A 2 12.24 -41.02 54.48
N SER A 3 13.54 -41.10 54.12
CA SER A 3 14.17 -42.04 53.14
C SER A 3 13.99 -41.51 51.70
N THR A 4 14.95 -41.40 50.76
CA THR A 4 16.14 -42.18 50.34
C THR A 4 16.83 -41.35 49.23
N HIS A 5 18.15 -41.10 49.16
CA HIS A 5 19.20 -41.86 48.42
C HIS A 5 18.75 -42.43 47.04
N ASN A 6 19.47 -42.42 45.91
CA ASN A 6 20.90 -42.28 45.60
C ASN A 6 21.11 -42.18 44.06
N ARG A 7 22.36 -41.89 43.68
CA ARG A 7 23.05 -41.71 42.37
C ARG A 7 22.90 -42.82 41.31
N HIS A 8 23.22 -42.48 40.04
CA HIS A 8 24.21 -43.13 39.13
C HIS A 8 24.22 -42.33 37.80
N SER A 9 25.28 -41.74 37.21
CA SER A 9 26.69 -42.08 36.96
C SER A 9 26.94 -43.05 35.80
N MET A 10 27.79 -42.58 34.85
CA MET A 10 28.61 -43.29 33.83
C MET A 10 27.95 -43.67 32.49
N ARG A 11 28.65 -43.73 31.34
CA ARG A 11 29.91 -43.17 30.79
C ARG A 11 29.96 -43.59 29.31
N SER A 12 30.68 -42.79 28.52
CA SER A 12 31.22 -42.94 27.16
C SER A 12 31.54 -44.34 26.62
N ARG A 13 31.48 -44.50 25.28
CA ARG A 13 32.53 -45.17 24.48
C ARG A 13 32.42 -44.87 22.96
N ALA A 14 33.59 -44.78 22.35
CA ALA A 14 33.89 -44.33 20.98
C ALA A 14 34.22 -45.49 20.02
N LEU A 15 34.71 -45.14 18.81
CA LEU A 15 35.36 -45.93 17.72
C LEU A 15 34.41 -46.45 16.62
N ALA A 16 34.74 -46.55 15.32
CA ALA A 16 35.76 -46.02 14.39
C ALA A 16 35.37 -46.52 12.96
N ALA A 17 35.77 -45.81 11.90
CA ALA A 17 35.53 -46.09 10.45
C ALA A 17 36.29 -47.36 9.94
N PRO A 18 36.19 -47.87 8.67
CA PRO A 18 36.28 -47.14 7.39
C PRO A 18 35.51 -47.74 6.16
N ALA A 19 35.44 -47.02 5.03
CA ALA A 19 35.82 -47.50 3.68
C ALA A 19 35.31 -46.59 2.53
N LEU A 20 36.22 -46.37 1.57
CA LEU A 20 36.15 -45.59 0.34
C LEU A 20 34.91 -45.84 -0.54
N ALA A 21 34.34 -44.75 -1.05
CA ALA A 21 34.02 -44.62 -2.47
C ALA A 21 34.07 -43.14 -2.86
N ALA A 22 35.22 -42.69 -3.34
CA ALA A 22 35.36 -41.40 -3.99
C ALA A 22 34.72 -41.48 -5.39
N LEU A 23 33.40 -41.30 -5.45
CA LEU A 23 32.72 -41.04 -6.72
C LEU A 23 32.91 -39.56 -7.02
N LEU A 24 33.83 -39.26 -7.95
CA LEU A 24 33.98 -37.95 -8.58
C LEU A 24 32.70 -37.62 -9.35
N LEU A 25 31.67 -37.20 -8.62
CA LEU A 25 30.57 -36.43 -9.18
C LEU A 25 31.15 -35.09 -9.57
N LEU A 26 31.43 -34.94 -10.86
CA LEU A 26 31.64 -33.65 -11.49
C LEU A 26 30.54 -32.71 -10.97
N PRO A 27 30.85 -31.59 -10.30
CA PRO A 27 29.87 -30.55 -10.14
C PRO A 27 29.63 -30.02 -11.55
N ALA A 28 28.53 -30.48 -12.17
CA ALA A 28 27.89 -29.68 -13.18
C ALA A 28 27.54 -28.39 -12.46
N LEU A 29 28.38 -27.36 -12.62
CA LEU A 29 27.98 -26.00 -12.39
C LEU A 29 26.93 -25.74 -13.48
N ALA A 30 25.71 -26.24 -13.25
CA ALA A 30 24.54 -25.42 -13.47
C ALA A 30 24.78 -24.19 -12.60
N SER A 31 25.56 -23.25 -13.16
CA SER A 31 25.37 -21.85 -12.88
C SER A 31 23.95 -21.61 -13.32
N CYS A 32 23.01 -21.94 -12.44
CA CYS A 32 21.66 -21.42 -12.51
C CYS A 32 21.88 -19.94 -12.67
N ILE A 33 21.57 -19.44 -13.87
CA ILE A 33 21.24 -18.04 -14.06
C ILE A 33 20.13 -17.84 -13.04
N LYS A 34 20.49 -17.38 -11.84
CA LYS A 34 19.53 -16.86 -10.90
C LYS A 34 19.08 -15.60 -11.58
N ASP A 35 18.03 -15.75 -12.38
CA ASP A 35 17.25 -14.62 -12.84
C ASP A 35 17.03 -13.77 -11.60
N ASN A 36 17.43 -12.51 -11.71
CA ASN A 36 17.48 -11.52 -10.65
C ASN A 36 16.04 -11.09 -10.29
N GLU A 37 15.17 -12.06 -9.99
CA GLU A 37 13.79 -11.84 -9.58
C GLU A 37 13.85 -11.34 -8.14
N GLU A 38 13.65 -10.03 -7.98
CA GLU A 38 13.63 -9.40 -6.66
C GLU A 38 12.50 -10.00 -5.82
N ASP A 39 12.84 -10.59 -4.67
CA ASP A 39 11.86 -11.15 -3.75
C ASP A 39 11.17 -10.03 -2.95
N TYR A 40 9.91 -9.77 -3.29
CA TYR A 40 9.07 -8.78 -2.61
C TYR A 40 8.22 -9.36 -1.48
N SER A 41 8.47 -10.60 -1.02
CA SER A 41 7.60 -11.26 -0.02
C SER A 41 7.49 -10.47 1.28
N GLN A 42 8.62 -10.02 1.84
CA GLN A 42 8.62 -9.20 3.05
C GLN A 42 7.96 -7.84 2.80
N TRP A 43 8.30 -7.18 1.69
CA TRP A 43 7.72 -5.89 1.31
C TRP A 43 6.20 -5.97 1.20
N LYS A 44 5.68 -7.02 0.55
CA LYS A 44 4.25 -7.30 0.46
C LYS A 44 3.62 -7.45 1.84
N ALA A 45 4.22 -8.28 2.70
CA ALA A 45 3.71 -8.50 4.06
C ALA A 45 3.66 -7.20 4.88
N ASP A 46 4.70 -6.38 4.80
CA ASP A 46 4.77 -5.08 5.50
C ASP A 46 3.67 -4.13 5.01
N ASN A 47 3.41 -4.08 3.70
CA ASN A 47 2.35 -3.24 3.13
C ASN A 47 0.95 -3.72 3.53
N GLU A 48 0.71 -5.03 3.52
CA GLU A 48 -0.56 -5.63 3.98
C GLU A 48 -0.78 -5.34 5.47
N GLN A 49 0.26 -5.51 6.29
CA GLN A 49 0.22 -5.21 7.72
C GLN A 49 -0.02 -3.71 7.97
N TYR A 50 0.63 -2.82 7.22
CA TYR A 50 0.41 -1.38 7.34
C TYR A 50 -1.05 -1.00 7.09
N VAL A 51 -1.67 -1.52 6.03
CA VAL A 51 -3.10 -1.26 5.74
C VAL A 51 -3.99 -1.76 6.88
N ALA A 52 -3.74 -2.98 7.38
CA ALA A 52 -4.47 -3.53 8.51
C ALA A 52 -4.35 -2.65 9.77
N GLN A 53 -3.12 -2.19 10.08
CA GLN A 53 -2.87 -1.27 11.19
C GLN A 53 -3.60 0.06 11.02
N GLN A 54 -3.63 0.66 9.82
CA GLN A 54 -4.37 1.91 9.60
C GLN A 54 -5.88 1.70 9.73
N GLN A 55 -6.40 0.53 9.34
CA GLN A 55 -7.82 0.20 9.48
C GLN A 55 -8.25 0.06 10.95
N GLU A 56 -7.39 -0.50 11.79
CA GLU A 56 -7.65 -0.68 13.23
C GLU A 56 -7.28 0.56 14.06
N ARG A 57 -6.59 1.53 13.46
CA ARG A 57 -6.14 2.74 14.15
C ARG A 57 -7.33 3.54 14.65
N THR A 58 -7.26 3.97 15.91
CA THR A 58 -8.22 4.86 16.53
C THR A 58 -7.61 6.25 16.76
N GLY A 59 -8.45 7.27 16.71
CA GLY A 59 -8.10 8.63 17.14
C GLY A 59 -8.17 8.77 18.65
N ASP A 60 -7.78 9.95 19.15
CA ASP A 60 -7.80 10.27 20.58
C ASP A 60 -9.23 10.24 21.17
N ASP A 61 -10.25 10.33 20.33
CA ASP A 61 -11.66 10.23 20.67
C ASP A 61 -12.19 8.78 20.70
N GLY A 62 -11.31 7.79 20.48
CA GLY A 62 -11.63 6.37 20.44
C GLY A 62 -12.37 5.92 19.18
N LYS A 63 -12.60 6.82 18.22
CA LYS A 63 -13.23 6.46 16.94
C LYS A 63 -12.21 5.98 15.93
N PRO A 64 -12.61 5.24 14.87
CA PRO A 64 -11.72 4.90 13.78
C PRO A 64 -11.04 6.16 13.21
N TYR A 65 -9.72 6.10 13.08
CA TYR A 65 -8.91 7.20 12.57
C TYR A 65 -9.08 7.39 11.06
N TYR A 66 -9.36 6.30 10.35
CA TYR A 66 -9.82 6.31 8.97
C TYR A 66 -11.22 5.69 8.88
N GLU A 67 -12.06 6.27 8.04
CA GLU A 67 -13.35 5.72 7.63
C GLU A 67 -13.14 4.77 6.44
N PRO A 68 -13.80 3.58 6.41
CA PRO A 68 -13.76 2.71 5.26
C PRO A 68 -14.59 3.28 4.11
N LEU A 69 -13.99 3.38 2.93
CA LEU A 69 -14.63 3.74 1.67
C LEU A 69 -14.71 2.50 0.77
N THR A 70 -15.94 2.13 0.42
CA THR A 70 -16.25 1.13 -0.60
C THR A 70 -17.12 1.78 -1.68
N VAL A 71 -17.01 1.28 -2.91
CA VAL A 71 -17.80 1.76 -4.06
C VAL A 71 -18.27 0.55 -4.86
N ASP A 72 -19.48 0.61 -5.43
CA ASP A 72 -20.14 -0.55 -6.04
C ASP A 72 -19.35 -1.17 -7.20
N TRP A 73 -18.65 -0.35 -7.98
CA TRP A 73 -17.85 -0.79 -9.13
C TRP A 73 -16.48 -1.38 -8.73
N LEU A 74 -16.09 -1.27 -7.45
CA LEU A 74 -14.87 -1.85 -6.91
C LEU A 74 -15.20 -2.78 -5.73
N PRO A 75 -15.94 -3.88 -5.97
CA PRO A 75 -16.40 -4.75 -4.90
C PRO A 75 -15.23 -5.45 -4.22
N GLY A 76 -15.35 -5.64 -2.90
CA GLY A 76 -14.35 -6.37 -2.10
C GLY A 76 -13.06 -5.62 -1.82
N VAL A 77 -12.94 -4.35 -2.24
CA VAL A 77 -11.79 -3.50 -1.89
C VAL A 77 -12.25 -2.32 -1.06
N THR A 78 -11.54 -2.10 0.05
CA THR A 78 -11.75 -0.93 0.92
C THR A 78 -10.57 0.01 0.77
N VAL A 79 -10.86 1.28 0.51
CA VAL A 79 -9.92 2.39 0.66
C VAL A 79 -10.16 2.99 2.04
N LEU A 80 -9.11 3.35 2.77
CA LEU A 80 -9.27 4.03 4.06
C LEU A 80 -9.17 5.54 3.83
N VAL A 81 -10.11 6.31 4.38
CA VAL A 81 -10.21 7.75 4.15
C VAL A 81 -10.26 8.49 5.48
N ARG A 82 -9.38 9.47 5.65
CA ARG A 82 -9.41 10.41 6.76
C ARG A 82 -9.67 11.81 6.24
N TRP A 83 -10.79 12.40 6.65
CA TRP A 83 -11.14 13.77 6.29
C TRP A 83 -10.45 14.77 7.22
N HIS A 84 -9.66 15.69 6.65
CA HIS A 84 -9.09 16.83 7.37
C HIS A 84 -10.00 18.05 7.29
N LYS A 85 -10.63 18.23 6.12
CA LYS A 85 -11.58 19.29 5.87
C LYS A 85 -12.71 18.75 5.02
N ARG A 86 -13.94 19.02 5.46
CA ARG A 86 -15.18 18.76 4.74
C ARG A 86 -16.06 20.01 4.81
N PRO A 87 -16.36 20.71 3.70
CA PRO A 87 -17.24 21.88 3.70
C PRO A 87 -18.62 21.56 4.30
N ALA A 88 -19.24 22.56 4.95
CA ALA A 88 -20.55 22.39 5.60
C ALA A 88 -21.68 22.03 4.62
N ASP A 89 -21.52 22.38 3.34
CA ASP A 89 -22.42 22.09 2.25
C ASP A 89 -22.00 20.87 1.42
N HIS A 90 -21.02 20.07 1.87
CA HIS A 90 -20.49 18.93 1.12
C HIS A 90 -21.58 18.04 0.52
N ASP A 91 -22.57 17.64 1.30
CA ASP A 91 -23.64 16.73 0.85
C ASP A 91 -24.65 17.39 -0.10
N LYS A 92 -24.54 18.71 -0.33
CA LYS A 92 -25.36 19.50 -1.27
C LYS A 92 -24.62 19.82 -2.56
N VAL A 93 -23.30 19.62 -2.60
CA VAL A 93 -22.46 19.89 -3.77
C VAL A 93 -22.38 18.63 -4.63
N MET A 94 -22.54 18.80 -5.94
CA MET A 94 -22.39 17.70 -6.88
C MET A 94 -20.95 17.18 -6.85
N LYS A 95 -20.79 15.89 -6.59
CA LYS A 95 -19.51 15.17 -6.67
C LYS A 95 -19.09 15.00 -8.14
N PRO A 96 -17.78 14.96 -8.45
CA PRO A 96 -17.34 14.68 -9.81
C PRO A 96 -17.75 13.27 -10.23
N LEU A 97 -18.14 13.13 -11.49
CA LEU A 97 -18.31 11.83 -12.15
C LEU A 97 -16.93 11.25 -12.50
N ASP A 98 -16.90 9.98 -12.85
CA ASP A 98 -15.69 9.24 -13.20
C ASP A 98 -14.83 9.90 -14.30
N ASN A 99 -15.47 10.52 -15.28
CA ASN A 99 -14.84 11.20 -16.41
C ASN A 99 -14.82 12.74 -16.28
N SER A 100 -15.23 13.27 -15.13
CA SER A 100 -15.16 14.71 -14.86
C SER A 100 -13.70 15.17 -14.80
N THR A 101 -13.46 16.41 -15.19
CA THR A 101 -12.13 17.03 -15.08
C THR A 101 -12.05 17.74 -13.74
N VAL A 102 -11.05 17.42 -12.92
CA VAL A 102 -10.85 18.02 -11.60
C VAL A 102 -9.46 18.63 -11.47
N ASP A 103 -9.35 19.69 -10.67
CA ASP A 103 -8.07 20.29 -10.25
C ASP A 103 -7.83 19.92 -8.79
N ILE A 104 -6.68 19.30 -8.50
CA ILE A 104 -6.27 18.89 -7.15
C ILE A 104 -4.86 19.38 -6.81
N LYS A 105 -4.55 19.39 -5.52
CA LYS A 105 -3.16 19.29 -5.02
C LYS A 105 -2.99 17.94 -4.33
N TYR A 106 -1.84 17.29 -4.49
CA TYR A 106 -1.59 16.01 -3.82
C TYR A 106 -0.12 15.79 -3.45
N ALA A 107 0.10 14.89 -2.51
CA ALA A 107 1.40 14.29 -2.21
C ALA A 107 1.22 12.79 -1.91
N GLY A 108 2.06 11.95 -2.51
CA GLY A 108 2.02 10.50 -2.37
C GLY A 108 3.25 9.95 -1.64
N ARG A 109 3.03 9.00 -0.73
CA ARG A 109 4.07 8.31 0.03
C ARG A 109 3.79 6.82 0.19
N LEU A 110 4.85 6.04 0.35
CA LEU A 110 4.79 4.60 0.69
C LEU A 110 4.57 4.44 2.20
N TYR A 111 4.36 3.19 2.66
CA TYR A 111 4.12 2.90 4.08
C TYR A 111 5.27 3.38 4.99
N ASP A 112 6.50 3.33 4.49
CA ASP A 112 7.73 3.76 5.15
C ASP A 112 7.95 5.29 5.11
N GLN A 113 6.93 6.05 4.70
CA GLN A 113 6.96 7.50 4.52
C GLN A 113 7.83 8.00 3.37
N THR A 114 8.39 7.11 2.54
CA THR A 114 9.10 7.51 1.33
C THR A 114 8.15 8.20 0.36
N LYS A 115 8.41 9.48 0.09
CA LYS A 115 7.67 10.26 -0.89
C LYS A 115 8.03 9.80 -2.31
N PHE A 116 7.02 9.51 -3.13
CA PHE A 116 7.25 9.08 -4.52
C PHE A 116 6.76 10.08 -5.57
N ASP A 117 5.77 10.93 -5.26
CA ASP A 117 5.24 11.92 -6.19
C ASP A 117 4.48 13.05 -5.47
N ASP A 118 4.36 14.20 -6.11
CA ASP A 118 3.56 15.34 -5.65
C ASP A 118 3.25 16.34 -6.76
N SER A 119 2.26 17.19 -6.50
CA SER A 119 1.88 18.24 -7.44
C SER A 119 2.59 19.58 -7.22
N TYR A 120 3.42 19.77 -6.18
CA TYR A 120 3.91 21.09 -5.74
C TYR A 120 4.86 21.78 -6.71
N SER A 121 5.47 21.03 -7.62
CA SER A 121 6.28 21.59 -8.72
C SER A 121 5.46 21.94 -9.99
N ARG A 122 4.17 21.58 -10.04
CA ARG A 122 3.32 21.79 -11.23
C ARG A 122 2.84 23.23 -11.31
N THR A 123 2.93 23.82 -12.50
CA THR A 123 2.53 25.22 -12.74
C THR A 123 1.59 25.40 -13.93
N THR A 124 1.38 24.37 -14.76
CA THR A 124 0.58 24.44 -16.01
C THR A 124 -0.85 24.93 -15.80
N TYR A 125 -1.48 24.59 -14.67
CA TYR A 125 -2.87 24.95 -14.36
C TYR A 125 -3.00 25.86 -13.14
N GLY A 126 -1.88 26.47 -12.72
CA GLY A 126 -1.75 27.24 -11.49
C GLY A 126 -0.80 26.58 -10.49
N ASP A 127 -0.52 27.30 -9.40
CA ASP A 127 0.41 26.84 -8.35
C ASP A 127 0.00 25.48 -7.77
N SER A 128 0.89 24.50 -7.96
CA SER A 128 0.78 23.13 -7.51
C SER A 128 -0.45 22.37 -8.04
N ILE A 129 -1.10 22.86 -9.09
CA ILE A 129 -2.34 22.27 -9.60
C ILE A 129 -2.02 21.10 -10.53
N TYR A 130 -2.53 19.93 -10.15
CA TYR A 130 -2.64 18.78 -11.04
C TYR A 130 -4.07 18.64 -11.54
N ARG A 131 -4.24 18.66 -12.87
CA ARG A 131 -5.53 18.45 -13.53
C ARG A 131 -5.63 17.01 -14.02
N CYS A 132 -6.66 16.30 -13.60
CA CYS A 132 -6.85 14.90 -13.93
C CYS A 132 -8.34 14.54 -14.07
N ARG A 133 -8.58 13.29 -14.49
CA ARG A 133 -9.90 12.65 -14.43
C ARG A 133 -9.85 11.46 -13.47
N PRO A 134 -10.86 11.24 -12.63
CA PRO A 134 -10.85 10.13 -11.68
C PRO A 134 -10.56 8.77 -12.33
N ASN A 135 -11.20 8.44 -13.46
CA ASN A 135 -11.03 7.17 -14.16
C ASN A 135 -9.65 6.96 -14.84
N GLN A 136 -8.76 7.95 -14.80
CA GLN A 136 -7.38 7.86 -15.27
C GLN A 136 -6.38 7.64 -14.13
N MET A 137 -6.85 7.61 -12.88
CA MET A 137 -6.04 7.39 -11.70
C MET A 137 -6.09 5.92 -11.26
N VAL A 138 -5.21 5.52 -10.33
CA VAL A 138 -5.34 4.21 -9.67
C VAL A 138 -6.68 4.09 -8.97
N ARG A 139 -7.24 2.88 -8.92
CA ARG A 139 -8.64 2.63 -8.54
C ARG A 139 -9.03 3.21 -7.18
N GLY A 140 -8.13 3.16 -6.19
CA GLY A 140 -8.41 3.75 -4.88
C GLY A 140 -8.47 5.27 -4.88
N PHE A 141 -7.61 5.90 -5.69
CA PHE A 141 -7.60 7.35 -5.87
C PHE A 141 -8.84 7.80 -6.64
N TRP A 142 -9.24 7.06 -7.68
CA TRP A 142 -10.51 7.25 -8.37
C TRP A 142 -11.68 7.19 -7.39
N ALA A 143 -11.79 6.11 -6.61
CA ALA A 143 -12.87 5.93 -5.64
C ALA A 143 -12.95 7.11 -4.66
N ALA A 144 -11.81 7.62 -4.17
CA ALA A 144 -11.77 8.78 -3.30
C ALA A 144 -12.23 10.08 -4.01
N LEU A 145 -11.71 10.36 -5.21
CA LEU A 145 -12.04 11.58 -5.95
C LEU A 145 -13.54 11.72 -6.22
N THR A 146 -14.24 10.63 -6.52
CA THR A 146 -15.70 10.63 -6.77
C THR A 146 -16.54 10.73 -5.49
N GLN A 147 -15.90 10.74 -4.31
CA GLN A 147 -16.56 11.07 -3.04
C GLN A 147 -16.25 12.49 -2.55
N MET A 148 -15.28 13.18 -3.15
CA MET A 148 -14.88 14.52 -2.76
C MET A 148 -15.67 15.60 -3.50
N VAL A 149 -15.73 16.78 -2.90
CA VAL A 149 -16.20 18.03 -3.50
C VAL A 149 -15.14 19.13 -3.37
N PRO A 150 -15.23 20.23 -4.15
CA PRO A 150 -14.29 21.35 -4.03
C PRO A 150 -14.18 21.86 -2.59
N GLY A 151 -12.95 21.99 -2.10
CA GLY A 151 -12.66 22.42 -0.73
C GLY A 151 -12.40 21.29 0.26
N ASP A 152 -12.69 20.03 -0.10
CA ASP A 152 -12.32 18.86 0.69
C ASP A 152 -10.81 18.66 0.74
N SER A 153 -10.33 18.21 1.90
CA SER A 153 -8.98 17.68 2.07
C SER A 153 -9.02 16.36 2.82
N VAL A 154 -8.31 15.35 2.30
CA VAL A 154 -8.28 14.00 2.82
C VAL A 154 -6.87 13.42 2.83
N THR A 155 -6.61 12.48 3.73
CA THR A 155 -5.58 11.45 3.52
C THR A 155 -6.29 10.16 3.17
N ILE A 156 -5.81 9.44 2.15
CA ILE A 156 -6.31 8.12 1.79
C ILE A 156 -5.20 7.08 1.86
N VAL A 157 -5.52 5.88 2.33
CA VAL A 157 -4.65 4.70 2.25
C VAL A 157 -5.28 3.71 1.28
N ILE A 158 -4.53 3.38 0.23
CA ILE A 158 -4.95 2.53 -0.87
C ILE A 158 -4.19 1.21 -0.78
N PRO A 159 -4.87 0.07 -0.57
CA PRO A 159 -4.20 -1.23 -0.61
C PRO A 159 -3.66 -1.52 -2.02
N ALA A 160 -2.61 -2.33 -2.10
CA ALA A 160 -1.91 -2.61 -3.36
C ALA A 160 -2.85 -3.02 -4.51
N ILE A 161 -3.89 -3.81 -4.21
CA ILE A 161 -4.88 -4.25 -5.20
C ILE A 161 -5.60 -3.07 -5.88
N ALA A 162 -5.85 -1.96 -5.19
CA ALA A 162 -6.44 -0.74 -5.75
C ALA A 162 -5.41 0.32 -6.15
N ALA A 163 -4.11 0.03 -5.99
CA ALA A 163 -2.98 0.85 -6.43
C ALA A 163 -2.37 0.26 -7.72
N TYR A 164 -1.07 -0.05 -7.71
CA TYR A 164 -0.32 -0.61 -8.84
C TYR A 164 -0.16 -2.14 -8.79
N GLY A 165 -0.75 -2.81 -7.80
CA GLY A 165 -0.83 -4.26 -7.71
C GLY A 165 0.53 -4.96 -7.72
N VAL A 166 0.59 -6.11 -8.38
CA VAL A 166 1.78 -6.99 -8.43
C VAL A 166 2.92 -6.44 -9.29
N ASN A 167 2.66 -5.39 -10.07
CA ASN A 167 3.65 -4.86 -11.02
C ASN A 167 4.41 -3.65 -10.46
N GLY A 168 3.81 -2.90 -9.54
CA GLY A 168 4.37 -1.61 -9.13
C GLY A 168 4.35 -0.58 -10.26
N ASN A 169 5.16 0.47 -10.15
CA ASN A 169 5.29 1.52 -11.14
C ASN A 169 6.73 2.09 -11.16
N GLY A 170 7.49 1.68 -12.18
CA GLY A 170 8.88 2.07 -12.33
C GLY A 170 9.73 1.67 -11.12
N SER A 171 10.79 2.43 -10.85
CA SER A 171 11.66 2.22 -9.70
C SER A 171 11.14 2.85 -8.40
N ALA A 172 10.18 3.77 -8.50
CA ALA A 172 9.68 4.53 -7.36
C ALA A 172 8.66 3.77 -6.51
N ILE A 173 7.88 2.88 -7.14
CA ILE A 173 6.82 2.12 -6.47
C ILE A 173 7.03 0.65 -6.75
N LYS A 174 7.46 -0.10 -5.74
CA LYS A 174 7.69 -1.55 -5.85
C LYS A 174 6.36 -2.30 -6.05
N PRO A 175 6.39 -3.52 -6.63
CA PRO A 175 5.30 -4.49 -6.53
C PRO A 175 4.69 -4.57 -5.13
N TYR A 176 3.37 -4.75 -5.06
CA TYR A 176 2.61 -4.92 -3.82
C TYR A 176 2.62 -3.73 -2.86
N SER A 177 3.04 -2.54 -3.30
CA SER A 177 3.01 -1.34 -2.46
C SER A 177 1.58 -0.85 -2.22
N ALA A 178 1.24 -0.66 -0.94
CA ALA A 178 0.17 0.22 -0.52
C ALA A 178 0.62 1.67 -0.69
N LEU A 179 -0.33 2.56 -0.98
CA LEU A 179 -0.05 3.98 -1.18
C LEU A 179 -0.84 4.81 -0.17
N GLU A 180 -0.21 5.85 0.37
CA GLU A 180 -0.89 6.89 1.10
C GLU A 180 -0.83 8.20 0.31
N PHE A 181 -1.96 8.88 0.17
CA PHE A 181 -2.05 10.17 -0.50
C PHE A 181 -2.73 11.21 0.38
N ASP A 182 -2.12 12.38 0.50
CA ASP A 182 -2.83 13.60 0.91
C ASP A 182 -3.38 14.27 -0.34
N ILE A 183 -4.66 14.63 -0.33
CA ILE A 183 -5.37 15.22 -1.47
C ILE A 183 -6.16 16.44 -1.00
N MET A 184 -6.10 17.52 -1.77
CA MET A 184 -6.98 18.69 -1.64
C MET A 184 -7.69 18.92 -2.97
N MET A 185 -9.02 18.82 -3.00
CA MET A 185 -9.78 19.15 -4.20
C MET A 185 -9.94 20.66 -4.31
N LYS A 186 -9.41 21.25 -5.38
CA LYS A 186 -9.50 22.70 -5.62
C LYS A 186 -10.79 23.06 -6.34
N ARG A 187 -11.17 22.30 -7.36
CA ARG A 187 -12.45 22.45 -8.08
C ARG A 187 -12.75 21.29 -9.02
N VAL A 188 -14.01 21.19 -9.42
CA VAL A 188 -14.42 20.46 -10.63
C VAL A 188 -14.39 21.46 -11.80
N VAL A 189 -13.55 21.20 -12.79
CA VAL A 189 -13.35 22.06 -13.97
C VAL A 189 -14.50 21.88 -14.95
N SER A 190 -14.89 20.64 -15.19
CA SER A 190 -16.03 20.28 -16.00
C SER A 190 -16.61 18.96 -15.49
N TYR A 191 -17.93 18.90 -15.36
CA TYR A 191 -18.63 17.63 -15.30
C TYR A 191 -18.61 16.97 -16.68
N GLN A 192 -19.01 15.70 -16.77
CA GLN A 192 -19.03 14.88 -17.99
C GLN A 192 -19.28 15.71 -19.26
N THR A 193 -18.35 15.63 -20.21
CA THR A 193 -18.59 16.09 -21.59
C THR A 193 -19.11 14.89 -22.38
N PRO A 194 -20.32 14.96 -22.96
CA PRO A 194 -20.78 13.93 -23.88
C PRO A 194 -19.75 13.74 -25.00
N SER A 195 -19.35 12.49 -25.24
CA SER A 195 -18.50 12.10 -26.36
C SER A 195 -19.27 12.10 -27.67
#